data_AF-A0A2S2QL64-F1
#
_entry.id   AF-A0A2S2QL64-F1
#
_cell.length_a   1.000
_cell.length_b   1.000
_cell.length_c   1.000
_cell.angle_alpha   90.00
_cell.angle_beta   90.00
_cell.angle_gamma   90.00
#
_symmetry.space_group_name_H-M   'P 1'
#
loop_
_entity.id
_entity.type
_entity.pdbx_description
1 polymer ?
#
loop_
_entity_poly.entity_id
_entity_poly.type
_entity_poly.pdbx_seq_one_letter_code
_entity_poly.pdbx_strand_id
1 'polypeptide(L)'
;LYGQGYDGAKNMSGQFNGAQTHIRTTFPKAIYVHCAAHLLNLAVSTACNIQPIRNCLGIIEKLHIFFNTPKLHNVLLSCIENSNTDIKIKSLKRLCATRWVQRYDAVHDFVELFDFVLEALELISDWKDSSGTAIEANMHAICNLLVTHVIVRSF
;
A
#
# COMPACT_ATOMS: atom_id res chain seq x y z
N LEU A 1 2.70 32.56 -20.73
CA LEU A 1 2.95 31.19 -20.21
C LEU A 1 4.31 30.71 -20.69
N TYR A 2 5.16 30.18 -19.80
CA TYR A 2 6.53 29.73 -20.14
C TYR A 2 6.80 28.24 -19.82
N GLY A 3 5.94 27.60 -19.02
CA GLY A 3 6.05 26.19 -18.69
C GLY A 3 4.68 25.55 -18.54
N GLN A 4 4.60 24.26 -18.77
CA GLN A 4 3.37 23.46 -18.69
C GLN A 4 3.72 22.04 -18.22
N GLY A 5 3.01 21.57 -17.19
CA GLY A 5 3.23 20.26 -16.57
C GLY A 5 2.06 19.33 -16.79
N TYR A 6 2.30 18.11 -17.25
CA TYR A 6 1.24 17.13 -17.52
C TYR A 6 1.60 15.72 -17.03
N ASP A 7 0.57 14.91 -16.80
CA ASP A 7 0.74 13.46 -16.67
C ASP A 7 0.99 12.80 -18.03
N GLY A 8 1.42 11.54 -18.05
CA GLY A 8 1.72 10.82 -19.28
C GLY A 8 0.49 10.41 -20.10
N ALA A 9 -0.73 10.84 -19.74
CA ALA A 9 -1.94 10.42 -20.43
C ALA A 9 -1.99 10.99 -21.85
N LYS A 10 -2.47 10.21 -22.82
CA LYS A 10 -2.46 10.59 -24.25
C LYS A 10 -3.23 11.88 -24.53
N ASN A 11 -4.31 12.14 -23.81
CA ASN A 11 -5.08 13.38 -23.91
C ASN A 11 -4.35 14.61 -23.34
N MET A 12 -3.39 14.43 -22.44
CA MET A 12 -2.63 15.52 -21.84
C MET A 12 -1.30 15.73 -22.57
N SER A 13 -0.53 14.65 -22.74
CA SER A 13 0.83 14.65 -23.27
C SER A 13 0.97 14.16 -24.71
N GLY A 14 -0.16 13.91 -25.39
CA GLY A 14 -0.17 13.47 -26.78
C GLY A 14 0.47 14.49 -27.73
N GLN A 15 1.28 14.02 -28.67
CA GLN A 15 2.02 14.90 -29.57
C GLN A 15 1.14 15.61 -30.61
N PHE A 16 -0.01 15.04 -30.97
CA PHE A 16 -0.90 15.59 -32.01
C PHE A 16 -2.14 16.29 -31.44
N ASN A 17 -2.87 15.62 -30.55
CA ASN A 17 -4.14 16.09 -29.98
C ASN A 17 -4.11 16.12 -28.45
N GLY A 18 -2.92 16.25 -27.85
CA GLY A 18 -2.77 16.42 -26.41
C GLY A 18 -2.98 17.87 -26.01
N ALA A 19 -3.44 18.09 -24.78
CA ALA A 19 -3.53 19.42 -24.18
C ALA A 19 -2.21 20.21 -24.30
N GLN A 20 -1.06 19.53 -24.11
CA GLN A 20 0.25 20.16 -24.26
C GLN A 20 0.48 20.71 -25.67
N THR A 21 0.02 19.99 -26.71
CA THR A 21 0.17 20.42 -28.10
C THR A 21 -0.70 21.62 -28.39
N HIS A 22 -1.97 21.61 -27.96
CA HIS A 22 -2.85 22.77 -28.13
C HIS A 22 -2.32 24.02 -27.43
N ILE A 23 -1.86 23.88 -26.18
CA ILE A 23 -1.29 24.99 -25.42
C ILE A 23 0.01 25.49 -26.06
N ARG A 24 0.86 24.60 -26.60
CA ARG A 24 2.09 24.99 -27.28
C ARG A 24 1.84 25.68 -28.63
N THR A 25 0.74 25.37 -29.33
CA THR A 25 0.33 26.09 -30.54
C THR A 25 0.00 27.55 -30.24
N THR A 26 -0.71 27.83 -29.13
CA THR A 26 -1.03 29.20 -28.72
C THR A 26 0.15 29.90 -28.03
N PHE A 27 0.96 29.16 -27.27
CA PHE A 27 2.10 29.67 -26.53
C PHE A 27 3.38 28.88 -26.87
N PRO A 28 4.08 29.21 -27.97
CA PRO A 28 5.23 28.44 -28.45
C PRO A 28 6.40 28.35 -27.46
N LYS A 29 6.50 29.31 -26.53
CA LYS A 29 7.54 29.34 -25.48
C LYS A 29 7.18 28.49 -24.24
N ALA A 30 6.00 27.87 -24.18
CA ALA A 30 5.59 27.05 -23.05
C ALA A 30 6.26 25.67 -23.08
N ILE A 31 7.30 25.48 -22.26
CA ILE A 31 8.07 24.24 -22.20
C ILE A 31 7.24 23.14 -21.55
N TYR A 32 7.17 21.99 -22.21
CA TYR A 32 6.57 20.78 -21.66
C TYR A 32 7.49 20.15 -20.61
N VAL A 33 6.94 19.87 -19.44
CA VAL A 33 7.59 19.12 -18.37
C VAL A 33 6.68 17.96 -17.96
N HIS A 34 7.22 16.74 -17.99
CA HIS A 34 6.46 15.59 -17.52
C HIS A 34 6.37 15.62 -15.98
N CYS A 35 5.18 15.36 -15.43
CA CYS A 35 4.93 15.41 -13.99
C CYS A 35 5.80 14.41 -13.22
N ALA A 36 6.62 14.91 -12.30
CA ALA A 36 7.50 14.09 -11.47
C ALA A 36 6.72 13.14 -10.55
N ALA A 37 5.60 13.58 -9.99
CA ALA A 37 4.72 12.73 -9.19
C ALA A 37 4.15 11.56 -10.00
N HIS A 38 3.84 11.78 -11.28
CA HIS A 38 3.38 10.71 -12.17
C HIS A 38 4.51 9.72 -12.50
N LEU A 39 5.73 10.21 -12.75
CA LEU A 39 6.90 9.35 -12.97
C LEU A 39 7.19 8.48 -11.74
N LEU A 40 7.17 9.06 -10.55
CA LEU A 40 7.36 8.32 -9.31
C LEU A 40 6.27 7.25 -9.14
N ASN A 41 5.01 7.63 -9.37
CA ASN A 41 3.90 6.67 -9.29
C ASN A 41 4.07 5.49 -10.26
N LEU A 42 4.53 5.77 -11.48
CA LEU A 42 4.80 4.75 -12.48
C LEU A 42 5.95 3.84 -12.06
N ALA A 43 7.08 4.41 -11.62
CA ALA A 43 8.24 3.65 -11.15
C ALA A 43 7.89 2.72 -9.99
N VAL A 44 7.20 3.23 -8.97
CA VAL A 44 6.74 2.44 -7.81
C VAL A 44 5.76 1.36 -8.26
N SER A 45 4.79 1.69 -9.11
CA SER A 45 3.80 0.71 -9.58
C SER A 45 4.44 -0.40 -10.42
N THR A 46 5.45 -0.09 -11.23
CA THR A 46 6.24 -1.09 -11.94
C THR A 46 7.01 -1.98 -10.98
N ALA A 47 7.66 -1.42 -9.95
CA ALA A 47 8.35 -2.21 -8.92
C ALA A 47 7.40 -3.13 -8.16
N CYS A 48 6.16 -2.72 -7.91
CA CYS A 48 5.14 -3.54 -7.27
C CYS A 48 4.77 -4.80 -8.07
N ASN A 49 5.13 -4.89 -9.36
CA ASN A 49 4.95 -6.10 -10.17
C ASN A 49 6.07 -7.14 -9.99
N ILE A 50 7.10 -6.85 -9.20
CA ILE A 50 8.08 -7.85 -8.77
C ILE A 50 7.40 -8.85 -7.85
N GLN A 51 7.51 -10.15 -8.13
CA GLN A 51 6.71 -11.20 -7.48
C GLN A 51 6.75 -11.18 -5.94
N PRO A 52 7.92 -11.11 -5.28
CA PRO A 52 7.98 -10.95 -3.82
C PRO A 52 7.22 -9.73 -3.29
N ILE A 53 7.37 -8.57 -3.95
CA ILE A 53 6.69 -7.33 -3.56
C ILE A 53 5.18 -7.47 -3.74
N ARG A 54 4.74 -8.01 -4.88
CA ARG A 54 3.32 -8.27 -5.13
C ARG A 54 2.71 -9.22 -4.10
N ASN A 55 3.43 -10.27 -3.70
CA ASN A 55 2.98 -11.21 -2.68
C ASN A 55 2.82 -10.52 -1.32
N CYS A 56 3.83 -9.73 -0.92
CA CYS A 56 3.79 -8.94 0.31
C CYS A 56 2.59 -7.98 0.33
N LEU A 57 2.40 -7.20 -0.73
CA LEU A 57 1.25 -6.31 -0.86
C LEU A 57 -0.09 -7.08 -0.84
N GLY A 58 -0.14 -8.26 -1.47
CA GLY A 58 -1.32 -9.12 -1.42
C GLY A 58 -1.67 -9.61 -0.02
N ILE A 59 -0.67 -9.82 0.84
CA ILE A 59 -0.88 -10.19 2.25
C ILE A 59 -1.41 -8.99 3.04
N ILE A 60 -0.81 -7.81 2.85
CA ILE A 60 -1.28 -6.57 3.50
C ILE A 60 -2.75 -6.29 3.14
N GLU A 61 -3.16 -6.44 1.88
CA GLU A 61 -4.57 -6.25 1.47
C GLU A 61 -5.50 -7.27 2.14
N LYS A 62 -5.08 -8.54 2.23
CA LYS A 62 -5.86 -9.59 2.89
C LYS A 62 -6.06 -9.30 4.38
N LEU A 63 -5.01 -8.86 5.06
CA LEU A 63 -5.06 -8.50 6.48
C LEU A 63 -5.94 -7.26 6.70
N HIS A 64 -5.83 -6.26 5.83
CA HIS A 64 -6.77 -5.13 5.85
C HIS A 64 -8.22 -5.63 5.74
N ILE A 65 -8.54 -6.46 4.74
CA ILE A 65 -9.91 -6.99 4.56
C ILE A 65 -10.38 -7.79 5.79
N PHE A 66 -9.50 -8.61 6.36
CA PHE A 66 -9.80 -9.43 7.54
C PHE A 66 -10.14 -8.56 8.75
N PHE A 67 -9.28 -7.59 9.09
CA PHE A 67 -9.48 -6.69 10.22
C PHE A 67 -10.50 -5.57 9.97
N ASN A 68 -11.03 -5.42 8.75
CA ASN A 68 -12.05 -4.40 8.43
C ASN A 68 -13.46 -4.77 8.93
N THR A 69 -13.63 -5.92 9.60
CA THR A 69 -14.89 -6.26 10.27
C THR A 69 -14.90 -5.70 11.70
N PRO A 70 -16.03 -5.19 12.23
CA PRO A 70 -16.07 -4.59 13.57
C PRO A 70 -15.55 -5.53 14.68
N LYS A 71 -15.90 -6.82 14.62
CA LYS A 71 -15.45 -7.82 15.61
C LYS A 71 -13.92 -7.93 15.65
N LEU A 72 -13.28 -8.10 14.49
CA LEU A 72 -11.84 -8.31 14.39
C LEU A 72 -11.07 -6.99 14.57
N HIS A 73 -11.62 -5.88 14.09
CA HIS A 73 -11.06 -4.55 14.33
C HIS A 73 -10.92 -4.24 15.82
N ASN A 74 -11.96 -4.54 16.61
CA ASN A 74 -11.93 -4.31 18.05
C ASN A 74 -10.88 -5.17 18.77
N VAL A 75 -10.60 -6.38 18.29
CA VAL A 75 -9.48 -7.18 18.82
C VAL A 75 -8.16 -6.49 18.57
N LEU A 76 -7.90 -6.06 17.33
CA LEU A 76 -6.68 -5.33 16.99
C LEU A 76 -6.54 -4.04 17.82
N LEU A 77 -7.62 -3.26 17.96
CA LEU A 77 -7.64 -2.06 18.80
C LEU A 77 -7.29 -2.38 20.25
N SER A 78 -7.86 -3.44 20.82
CA SER A 78 -7.57 -3.83 22.19
C SER A 78 -6.10 -4.21 22.41
N CYS A 79 -5.46 -4.89 21.44
CA CYS A 79 -4.02 -5.18 21.49
C CYS A 79 -3.20 -3.88 21.50
N ILE A 80 -3.57 -2.91 20.66
CA ILE A 80 -2.90 -1.61 20.59
C ILE A 80 -3.09 -0.81 21.88
N GLU A 81 -4.31 -0.74 22.42
CA GLU A 81 -4.65 0.05 23.62
C GLU A 81 -4.09 -0.55 24.90
N ASN A 82 -3.96 -1.88 24.98
CA ASN A 82 -3.32 -2.57 26.10
C ASN A 82 -1.79 -2.47 26.06
N SER A 83 -1.22 -2.04 24.93
CA SER A 83 0.21 -1.79 24.82
C SER A 83 0.59 -0.49 25.52
N ASN A 84 1.75 -0.46 26.17
CA ASN A 84 2.32 0.77 26.75
C ASN A 84 2.92 1.71 25.67
N THR A 85 2.58 1.52 24.40
CA THR A 85 3.19 2.22 23.27
C THR A 85 2.27 3.34 22.78
N ASP A 86 2.80 4.56 22.66
CA ASP A 86 2.05 5.72 22.14
C ASP A 86 1.96 5.70 20.60
N ILE A 87 1.17 4.77 20.08
CA ILE A 87 0.93 4.61 18.64
C ILE A 87 -0.36 5.33 18.25
N LYS A 88 -0.24 6.26 17.31
CA LYS A 88 -1.37 7.05 16.76
C LYS A 88 -2.20 6.28 15.74
N ILE A 89 -1.61 5.29 15.09
CA ILE A 89 -2.26 4.47 14.06
C ILE A 89 -3.09 3.41 14.76
N LYS A 90 -4.37 3.30 14.39
CA LYS A 90 -5.34 2.42 15.06
C LYS A 90 -6.00 1.41 14.12
N SER A 91 -5.72 1.47 12.82
CA SER A 91 -6.31 0.57 11.83
C SER A 91 -5.40 0.37 10.63
N LEU A 92 -5.54 -0.78 9.96
CA LEU A 92 -4.88 -1.06 8.70
C LEU A 92 -5.58 -0.33 7.56
N LYS A 93 -4.83 0.37 6.71
CA LYS A 93 -5.36 1.02 5.52
C LYS A 93 -5.41 0.07 4.32
N ARG A 94 -6.39 0.31 3.46
CA ARG A 94 -6.52 -0.38 2.17
C ARG A 94 -5.39 0.02 1.21
N LEU A 95 -4.88 -0.93 0.43
CA LEU A 95 -3.95 -0.63 -0.64
C LEU A 95 -4.64 0.05 -1.83
N CYS A 96 -4.00 1.08 -2.36
CA CYS A 96 -4.42 1.71 -3.61
C CYS A 96 -3.55 1.22 -4.77
N ALA A 97 -4.17 0.71 -5.83
CA ALA A 97 -3.47 0.25 -7.03
C ALA A 97 -2.89 1.40 -7.88
N THR A 98 -3.45 2.61 -7.78
CA THR A 98 -3.12 3.71 -8.69
C THR A 98 -2.40 4.89 -8.04
N ARG A 99 -2.40 5.00 -6.71
CA ARG A 99 -1.79 6.12 -5.97
C ARG A 99 -0.68 5.62 -5.04
N TRP A 100 0.57 5.93 -5.38
CA TRP A 100 1.74 5.53 -4.61
C TRP A 100 1.72 6.02 -3.16
N VAL A 101 1.22 7.23 -2.90
CA VAL A 101 1.14 7.80 -1.54
C VAL A 101 0.25 6.92 -0.65
N GLN A 102 -0.95 6.58 -1.12
CA GLN A 102 -1.86 5.73 -0.36
C GLN A 102 -1.32 4.31 -0.17
N ARG A 103 -0.56 3.79 -1.15
CA ARG A 103 0.14 2.52 -1.02
C ARG A 103 1.22 2.60 0.06
N TYR A 104 2.01 3.66 0.06
CA TYR A 104 3.02 3.93 1.09
C TYR A 104 2.37 3.99 2.47
N ASP A 105 1.29 4.75 2.63
CA ASP A 105 0.58 4.86 3.91
C ASP A 105 0.09 3.49 4.40
N ALA A 106 -0.45 2.64 3.53
CA ALA A 106 -0.91 1.31 3.92
C ALA A 106 0.22 0.37 4.34
N VAL A 107 1.35 0.40 3.62
CA VAL A 107 2.53 -0.40 3.99
C VAL A 107 3.15 0.13 5.29
N HIS A 108 3.26 1.45 5.44
CA HIS A 108 3.79 2.07 6.65
C HIS A 108 2.93 1.76 7.87
N ASP A 109 1.62 1.96 7.79
CA ASP A 109 0.70 1.62 8.87
C ASP A 109 0.75 0.13 9.24
N PHE A 110 0.88 -0.76 8.25
CA PHE A 110 1.06 -2.19 8.51
C PHE A 110 2.35 -2.50 9.27
N VAL A 111 3.47 -1.86 8.90
CA VAL A 111 4.76 -2.06 9.58
C VAL A 111 4.69 -1.56 11.03
N GLU A 112 4.08 -0.40 11.26
CA GLU A 112 3.88 0.15 12.62
C GLU A 112 2.96 -0.73 13.48
N LEU A 113 1.98 -1.38 12.85
CA LEU A 113 1.02 -2.25 13.53
C LEU A 113 1.42 -3.74 13.55
N PHE A 114 2.59 -4.10 13.02
CA PHE A 114 2.93 -5.49 12.72
C PHE A 114 2.83 -6.41 13.95
N ASP A 115 3.39 -5.98 15.08
CA ASP A 115 3.40 -6.78 16.32
C ASP A 115 1.97 -6.98 16.86
N PHE A 116 1.12 -5.95 16.83
CA PHE A 116 -0.28 -6.05 17.26
C PHE A 116 -1.13 -6.89 16.31
N VAL A 117 -0.79 -6.89 15.01
CA VAL A 117 -1.43 -7.77 14.03
C VAL A 117 -1.11 -9.23 14.34
N LEU A 118 0.13 -9.55 14.71
CA LEU A 118 0.53 -10.89 15.15
C LEU A 118 -0.23 -11.31 16.42
N GLU A 119 -0.18 -10.47 17.46
CA GLU A 119 -0.87 -10.72 18.72
C GLU A 119 -2.38 -10.93 18.52
N ALA A 120 -3.02 -10.06 17.73
CA ALA A 120 -4.44 -10.19 17.43
C ALA A 120 -4.75 -11.50 16.68
N LEU A 121 -3.92 -11.91 15.72
CA LEU A 121 -4.13 -13.17 14.99
C LEU A 121 -3.97 -14.39 15.91
N GLU A 122 -3.02 -14.37 16.85
CA GLU A 122 -2.85 -15.42 17.86
C GLU A 122 -4.10 -15.52 18.76
N LEU A 123 -4.59 -14.38 19.28
CA LEU A 123 -5.81 -14.35 20.10
C LEU A 123 -7.04 -14.87 19.36
N ILE A 124 -7.18 -14.52 18.07
CA ILE A 124 -8.30 -14.98 17.25
C ILE A 124 -8.16 -16.48 16.91
N SER A 125 -6.94 -17.01 16.80
CA SER A 125 -6.71 -18.43 16.51
C SER A 125 -7.25 -19.36 17.60
N ASP A 126 -7.30 -18.89 18.85
CA ASP A 126 -7.88 -19.61 19.98
C ASP A 126 -9.42 -19.62 19.99
N TRP A 127 -10.06 -18.84 19.11
CA TRP A 127 -11.51 -18.79 19.03
C TRP A 127 -12.05 -20.07 18.37
N LYS A 128 -13.03 -20.71 19.02
CA LYS A 128 -13.69 -21.94 18.52
C LYS A 128 -14.61 -21.73 17.29
N ASP A 129 -14.54 -20.57 16.63
CA ASP A 129 -15.38 -20.22 15.48
C ASP A 129 -14.79 -20.74 14.15
N SER A 130 -15.65 -20.99 13.16
CA SER A 130 -15.35 -21.56 11.83
C SER A 130 -14.40 -20.73 10.93
N SER A 131 -13.86 -19.62 11.44
CA SER A 131 -12.91 -18.74 10.75
C SER A 131 -11.47 -19.28 10.70
N GLY A 132 -11.20 -20.45 11.30
CA GLY A 132 -9.87 -21.08 11.39
C GLY A 132 -9.08 -21.10 10.08
N THR A 133 -9.72 -21.43 8.94
CA THR A 133 -9.04 -21.52 7.64
C THR A 133 -8.48 -20.17 7.15
N ALA A 134 -9.16 -19.05 7.44
CA ALA A 134 -8.68 -17.72 7.06
C ALA A 134 -7.51 -17.26 7.95
N ILE A 135 -7.55 -17.63 9.23
CA ILE A 135 -6.52 -17.30 10.22
C ILE A 135 -5.24 -18.09 9.93
N GLU A 136 -5.34 -19.40 9.71
CA GLU A 136 -4.21 -20.27 9.33
C GLU A 136 -3.53 -19.79 8.05
N ALA A 137 -4.32 -19.43 7.03
CA ALA A 137 -3.80 -18.88 5.77
C ALA A 137 -3.06 -17.56 5.98
N ASN A 138 -3.56 -16.68 6.86
CA ASN A 138 -2.93 -15.40 7.17
C ASN A 138 -1.66 -15.57 8.01
N MET A 139 -1.66 -16.43 9.04
CA MET A 139 -0.47 -16.74 9.83
C MET A 139 0.63 -17.37 8.99
N HIS A 140 0.31 -18.37 8.16
CA HIS A 140 1.27 -18.99 7.25
C HIS A 140 1.83 -17.97 6.25
N ALA A 141 1.00 -17.05 5.76
CA ALA A 141 1.45 -15.99 4.87
C ALA A 141 2.40 -14.99 5.55
N ILE A 142 2.16 -14.62 6.81
CA ILE A 142 3.06 -13.76 7.59
C ILE A 142 4.37 -14.48 7.91
N CYS A 143 4.34 -15.77 8.26
CA CYS A 143 5.55 -16.58 8.46
C CYS A 143 6.44 -16.58 7.19
N ASN A 144 5.85 -16.72 6.00
CA ASN A 144 6.60 -16.63 4.74
C ASN A 144 7.21 -15.23 4.51
N LEU A 145 6.52 -14.18 4.97
CA LEU A 145 6.99 -12.80 4.90
C LEU A 145 8.18 -12.56 5.85
N LEU A 146 8.13 -13.15 7.05
CA LEU A 146 9.22 -13.10 8.03
C LEU A 146 10.43 -13.91 7.57
N VAL A 147 10.25 -15.10 7.00
CA VAL A 147 11.35 -15.91 6.44
C VAL A 147 12.04 -15.16 5.30
N THR A 148 11.28 -14.42 4.47
CA THR A 148 11.88 -13.57 3.42
C THR A 148 12.55 -12.30 3.98
N HIS A 149 12.11 -11.75 5.12
CA HIS A 149 12.74 -10.58 5.75
C HIS A 149 13.96 -10.91 6.64
N VAL A 150 13.96 -12.03 7.38
CA VAL A 150 15.08 -12.45 8.25
C VAL A 150 16.29 -12.88 7.43
N ILE A 151 16.06 -13.48 6.24
CA ILE A 151 17.16 -13.83 5.33
C ILE A 151 17.79 -12.57 4.71
N VAL A 152 17.04 -11.50 4.49
CA VAL A 152 17.57 -10.26 3.85
C VAL A 152 18.22 -9.30 4.86
N ARG A 153 17.92 -9.39 6.17
CA ARG A 153 18.67 -8.66 7.22
C ARG A 153 19.97 -9.35 7.66
N SER A 154 20.28 -10.52 7.11
CA SER A 154 21.49 -11.31 7.42
C SER A 154 22.57 -11.21 6.33
N PHE A 155 22.47 -10.25 5.41
CA PHE A 155 23.50 -9.91 4.42
C PHE A 155 23.72 -8.40 4.35
#